data_AF-A0AAP9U6I9-F1
#
_entry.id   AF-A0AAP9U6I9-F1
#
_cell.length_a   1.000
_cell.length_b   1.000
_cell.length_c   1.000
_cell.angle_alpha   90.00
_cell.angle_beta   90.00
_cell.angle_gamma   90.00
#
_symmetry.space_group_name_H-M   'P 1'
#
loop_
_entity.id
_entity.type
_entity.pdbx_description
1 polymer ?
#
loop_
_entity_poly.entity_id
_entity_poly.type
_entity_poly.pdbx_seq_one_letter_code
_entity_poly.pdbx_strand_id
1 'polypeptide(L)'
;MSSQFSQVKNYAGIVLTTRKLISLTKFSIATSIFLTGLGYYSLISDYFQPNDPTNLSIMNALTDKDYKSITSSTIDILEKYNNGESEVKPSGDYYAFVPTRFNAMTVHIHGELKPELPNTLTTTSHPVKYRYNTTYRISISPMSLTLFLSLELLFIFAFTYLQFNIKSKYENNFDDKIINSYYNMLASPLNRTEHSDIEKLKSILGKFYSFQLNMNSRYNNRRGLTIDDEYDVQDLLRAILALHYDDVNAESTVPYQLGSNSRVDFLIRDIGIAIEVKKTSKSVRDSKLAEQIITDVHRYSSHPFCKDVIFFIYDPEHFIINPAGLQNDLEKINCEITPHIIVSPSV
;
A
#
# COMPACT_ATOMS: atom_id res chain seq x y z
N MET A 1 2.49 -0.81 -23.61
CA MET A 1 1.52 -0.63 -22.50
C MET A 1 1.47 -1.79 -21.49
N SER A 2 1.55 -3.08 -21.89
CA SER A 2 1.38 -4.21 -20.95
C SER A 2 2.48 -4.37 -19.88
N SER A 3 3.74 -4.05 -20.20
CA SER A 3 4.89 -4.15 -19.29
C SER A 3 4.80 -3.20 -18.09
N GLN A 4 4.44 -1.94 -18.34
CA GLN A 4 4.29 -0.92 -17.28
C GLN A 4 3.12 -1.26 -16.35
N PHE A 5 2.02 -1.78 -16.90
CA PHE A 5 0.85 -2.18 -16.10
C PHE A 5 1.16 -3.36 -15.16
N SER A 6 1.95 -4.32 -15.64
CA SER A 6 2.43 -5.44 -14.83
C SER A 6 3.34 -4.99 -13.68
N GLN A 7 4.25 -4.05 -13.93
CA GLN A 7 5.11 -3.48 -12.89
C GLN A 7 4.30 -2.73 -11.82
N VAL A 8 3.34 -1.90 -12.22
CA VAL A 8 2.47 -1.17 -11.27
C VAL A 8 1.66 -2.15 -10.39
N LYS A 9 1.12 -3.22 -10.98
CA LYS A 9 0.41 -4.27 -10.23
C LYS A 9 1.32 -4.96 -9.21
N ASN A 10 2.57 -5.22 -9.57
CA ASN A 10 3.54 -5.86 -8.67
C ASN A 10 3.94 -4.95 -7.50
N TYR A 11 4.19 -3.65 -7.78
CA TYR A 11 4.44 -2.67 -6.72
C TYR A 11 3.23 -2.48 -5.79
N ALA A 12 2.01 -2.42 -6.33
CA ALA A 12 0.79 -2.35 -5.53
C ALA A 12 0.62 -3.58 -4.62
N GLY A 13 0.95 -4.77 -5.13
CA GLY A 13 0.93 -6.01 -4.34
C GLY A 13 1.92 -5.98 -3.16
N ILE A 14 3.14 -5.49 -3.40
CA ILE A 14 4.15 -5.33 -2.35
C ILE A 14 3.67 -4.33 -1.29
N VAL A 15 3.18 -3.15 -1.69
CA VAL A 15 2.68 -2.12 -0.77
C VAL A 15 1.52 -2.64 0.08
N LEU A 16 0.55 -3.35 -0.51
CA LEU A 16 -0.55 -3.94 0.24
C LEU A 16 -0.09 -5.00 1.25
N THR A 17 0.91 -5.80 0.89
CA THR A 17 1.49 -6.81 1.78
C THR A 17 2.25 -6.15 2.94
N THR A 18 3.02 -5.10 2.66
CA THR A 18 3.70 -4.28 3.67
C THR A 18 2.70 -3.64 4.64
N ARG A 19 1.60 -3.07 4.15
CA ARG A 19 0.54 -2.51 5.00
C ARG A 19 -0.13 -3.55 5.91
N LYS A 20 -0.34 -4.77 5.41
CA LYS A 20 -0.84 -5.89 6.25
C LYS A 20 0.16 -6.26 7.34
N LEU A 21 1.45 -6.32 7.03
CA LEU A 21 2.50 -6.59 8.02
C LEU A 21 2.60 -5.47 9.08
N ILE A 22 2.46 -4.21 8.68
CA ILE A 22 2.37 -3.07 9.61
C ILE A 22 1.12 -3.18 10.49
N SER A 23 -0.02 -3.61 9.95
CA SER A 23 -1.21 -3.85 10.76
C SER A 23 -1.04 -4.99 11.77
N LEU A 24 -0.33 -6.06 11.38
CA LEU A 24 -0.06 -7.21 12.25
C LEU A 24 0.91 -6.83 13.39
N THR A 25 1.94 -6.04 13.10
CA THR A 25 2.88 -5.54 14.11
C THR A 25 2.17 -4.66 15.15
N LYS A 26 1.21 -3.82 14.75
CA LYS A 26 0.37 -3.05 15.70
C LYS A 26 -0.37 -3.94 16.70
N PHE A 27 -0.92 -5.06 16.25
CA PHE A 27 -1.59 -6.02 17.14
C PHE A 27 -0.60 -6.68 18.11
N SER A 28 0.61 -7.02 17.62
CA SER A 28 1.67 -7.58 18.44
C SER A 28 2.10 -6.64 19.58
N ILE A 29 2.00 -5.32 19.42
CA ILE A 29 2.32 -4.34 20.48
C ILE A 29 1.37 -4.48 21.66
N ALA A 30 0.06 -4.47 21.39
CA ALA A 30 -0.96 -4.58 22.43
C ALA A 30 -0.81 -5.90 23.20
N THR A 31 -0.56 -7.00 22.47
CA THR A 31 -0.29 -8.31 23.05
C THR A 31 0.98 -8.32 23.91
N SER A 32 2.05 -7.66 23.47
CA SER A 32 3.31 -7.59 24.23
C SER A 32 3.13 -6.82 25.54
N ILE A 33 2.53 -5.62 25.49
CA ILE A 33 2.27 -4.80 26.70
C ILE A 33 1.38 -5.59 27.68
N PHE A 34 0.32 -6.23 27.16
CA PHE A 34 -0.56 -7.06 27.97
C PHE A 34 0.18 -8.22 28.65
N LEU A 35 1.02 -8.96 27.91
CA LEU A 35 1.81 -10.07 28.46
C LEU A 35 2.82 -9.61 29.50
N THR A 36 3.49 -8.47 29.28
CA THR A 36 4.42 -7.88 30.25
C THR A 36 3.69 -7.46 31.52
N GLY A 37 2.53 -6.80 31.40
CA GLY A 37 1.68 -6.45 32.54
C GLY A 37 1.17 -7.68 33.30
N LEU A 38 0.74 -8.73 32.59
CA LEU A 38 0.30 -10.00 33.19
C LEU A 38 1.44 -10.69 33.94
N GLY A 39 2.65 -10.68 33.38
CA GLY A 39 3.85 -11.20 34.02
C GLY A 39 4.21 -10.44 35.30
N TYR A 40 4.14 -9.11 35.28
CA TYR A 40 4.37 -8.29 36.46
C TYR A 40 3.30 -8.51 37.54
N TYR A 41 2.02 -8.56 37.15
CA TYR A 41 0.94 -8.91 38.06
C TYR A 41 1.18 -10.27 38.73
N SER A 42 1.63 -11.29 37.98
CA SER A 42 2.01 -12.58 38.56
C SER A 42 3.10 -12.46 39.64
N LEU A 43 4.08 -11.57 39.44
CA LEU A 43 5.15 -11.32 40.42
C LEU A 43 4.67 -10.58 41.68
N ILE A 44 3.71 -9.65 41.57
CA ILE A 44 3.27 -8.80 42.69
C ILE A 44 1.88 -9.13 43.26
N SER A 45 1.16 -10.09 42.68
CA SER A 45 -0.25 -10.41 43.03
C SER A 45 -0.48 -10.64 44.52
N ASP A 46 0.49 -11.25 45.21
CA ASP A 46 0.46 -11.50 46.65
C ASP A 46 0.35 -10.20 47.48
N TYR A 47 0.76 -9.04 46.95
CA TYR A 47 0.65 -7.75 47.63
C TYR A 47 -0.81 -7.31 47.85
N PHE A 48 -1.72 -7.75 46.97
CA PHE A 48 -3.14 -7.40 47.03
C PHE A 48 -3.96 -8.36 47.90
N GLN A 49 -3.33 -9.41 48.45
CA GLN A 49 -3.96 -10.35 49.36
C GLN A 49 -3.80 -9.88 50.82
N PRO A 50 -4.61 -10.39 51.77
CA PRO A 50 -4.45 -10.09 53.18
C PRO A 50 -3.03 -10.39 53.71
N ASN A 51 -2.57 -9.60 54.68
CA ASN A 51 -1.27 -9.77 55.33
C ASN A 51 -1.34 -10.79 56.47
N ASP A 52 -1.74 -12.01 56.13
CA ASP A 52 -1.83 -13.14 57.06
C ASP A 52 -1.00 -14.33 56.56
N PRO A 53 -0.80 -15.37 57.39
CA PRO A 53 -0.02 -16.55 56.98
C PRO A 53 -0.60 -17.35 55.81
N THR A 54 -1.81 -17.05 55.33
CA THR A 54 -2.39 -17.68 54.12
C THR A 54 -1.83 -17.07 52.83
N ASN A 55 -1.22 -15.89 52.92
CA ASN A 55 -0.53 -15.24 51.81
C ASN A 55 0.72 -16.03 51.42
N LEU A 56 0.84 -16.37 50.13
CA LEU A 56 1.90 -17.21 49.61
C LEU A 56 3.30 -16.61 49.80
N SER A 57 3.45 -15.28 49.71
CA SER A 57 4.73 -14.61 49.97
C SER A 57 5.11 -14.70 51.45
N ILE A 58 4.16 -14.53 52.36
CA ILE A 58 4.40 -14.65 53.80
C ILE A 58 4.75 -16.09 54.16
N MET A 59 4.01 -17.07 53.63
CA MET A 59 4.29 -18.49 53.84
C MET A 59 5.70 -18.86 53.37
N ASN A 60 6.10 -18.42 52.17
CA ASN A 60 7.45 -18.65 51.66
C ASN A 60 8.51 -17.99 52.54
N ALA A 61 8.28 -16.75 53.01
CA ALA A 61 9.18 -16.05 53.92
C ALA A 61 9.35 -16.76 55.27
N LEU A 62 8.28 -17.34 55.83
CA LEU A 62 8.35 -18.12 57.07
C LEU A 62 9.11 -19.44 56.89
N THR A 63 9.11 -19.99 55.67
CA THR A 63 9.88 -21.21 55.37
C THR A 63 11.35 -20.96 55.05
N ASP A 64 11.74 -19.70 54.86
CA ASP A 64 13.09 -19.29 54.49
C ASP A 64 14.14 -19.72 55.52
N LYS A 65 15.30 -20.18 55.03
CA LYS A 65 16.36 -20.74 55.89
C LYS A 65 17.01 -19.66 56.75
N ASP A 66 17.21 -18.47 56.19
CA ASP A 66 17.88 -17.37 56.88
C ASP A 66 16.95 -16.81 57.95
N TYR A 67 15.66 -16.67 57.64
CA TYR A 67 14.64 -16.31 58.62
C TYR A 67 14.56 -17.30 59.78
N LYS A 68 14.51 -18.61 59.49
CA LYS A 68 14.48 -19.66 60.54
C LYS A 68 15.72 -19.66 61.42
N SER A 69 16.89 -19.42 60.83
CA SER A 69 18.16 -19.34 61.57
C SER A 69 18.19 -18.14 62.53
N ILE A 70 17.71 -16.98 62.09
CA ILE A 70 17.67 -15.77 62.92
C ILE A 70 16.64 -15.92 64.05
N THR A 71 15.43 -16.38 63.71
CA THR A 71 14.33 -16.49 64.67
C THR A 71 14.52 -17.60 65.70
N SER A 72 15.17 -18.71 65.37
CA SER A 72 15.40 -19.81 66.31
C SER A 72 16.17 -19.36 67.55
N SER A 73 17.17 -18.49 67.38
CA SER A 73 17.94 -17.92 68.50
C SER A 73 17.07 -17.04 69.41
N THR A 74 16.18 -16.24 68.82
CA THR A 74 15.29 -15.32 69.55
C THR A 74 14.20 -16.09 70.28
N ILE A 75 13.67 -17.15 69.66
CA ILE A 75 12.65 -18.03 70.24
C ILE A 75 13.25 -18.88 71.36
N ASP A 76 14.46 -19.44 71.20
CA ASP A 76 15.16 -20.22 72.22
C ASP A 76 15.44 -19.40 73.50
N ILE A 77 15.83 -18.13 73.36
CA ILE A 77 16.00 -17.22 74.51
C ILE A 77 14.66 -16.99 75.23
N LEU A 78 13.57 -16.78 74.47
CA LEU A 78 12.23 -16.59 75.04
C LEU A 78 11.75 -17.85 75.80
N GLU A 79 11.92 -19.03 75.21
CA GLU A 79 11.51 -20.30 75.83
C GLU A 79 12.28 -20.57 77.12
N LYS A 80 13.61 -20.41 77.10
CA LYS A 80 14.45 -20.55 78.31
C LYS A 80 14.07 -19.57 79.42
N TYR A 81 13.76 -18.32 79.08
CA TYR A 81 13.29 -17.33 80.07
C TYR A 81 11.92 -17.71 80.64
N ASN A 82 10.95 -18.06 79.78
CA ASN A 82 9.60 -18.42 80.20
C ASN A 82 9.53 -19.72 81.01
N ASN A 83 10.48 -20.65 80.79
CA ASN A 83 10.63 -21.89 81.56
C ASN A 83 11.45 -21.71 82.85
N GLY A 84 12.04 -20.53 83.08
CA GLY A 84 12.88 -20.25 84.25
C GLY A 84 14.30 -20.85 84.18
N GLU A 85 14.74 -21.28 83.00
CA GLU A 85 16.07 -21.83 82.74
C GLU A 85 17.13 -20.71 82.55
N SER A 86 16.69 -19.47 82.32
CA SER A 86 17.54 -18.30 82.13
C SER A 86 16.92 -17.05 82.75
N GLU A 87 17.74 -16.21 83.40
CA GLU A 87 17.33 -14.89 83.89
C GLU A 87 17.40 -13.80 82.80
N VAL A 88 17.98 -14.13 81.64
CA VAL A 88 18.14 -13.18 80.53
C VAL A 88 16.78 -12.91 79.89
N LYS A 89 16.24 -11.72 80.14
CA LYS A 89 14.99 -11.27 79.52
C LYS A 89 15.14 -11.23 77.99
N PRO A 90 14.14 -11.73 77.22
CA PRO A 90 14.14 -11.61 75.76
C PRO A 90 14.32 -10.14 75.33
N SER A 91 15.10 -9.95 74.26
CA SER A 91 15.30 -8.64 73.63
C SER A 91 13.95 -8.03 73.21
N GLY A 92 13.88 -6.71 73.04
CA GLY A 92 12.68 -6.04 72.54
C GLY A 92 12.26 -6.53 71.14
N ASP A 93 11.29 -5.85 70.55
CA ASP A 93 10.73 -6.20 69.24
C ASP A 93 11.78 -6.63 68.22
N TYR A 94 11.50 -7.74 67.51
CA TYR A 94 12.37 -8.21 66.44
C TYR A 94 11.81 -7.86 65.07
N TYR A 95 12.71 -7.62 64.12
CA TYR A 95 12.38 -7.28 62.74
C TYR A 95 13.14 -8.20 61.78
N ALA A 96 12.45 -8.74 60.78
CA ALA A 96 13.05 -9.48 59.69
C ALA A 96 12.51 -9.01 58.34
N PHE A 97 13.39 -8.99 57.34
CA PHE A 97 13.10 -8.57 55.97
C PHE A 97 13.47 -9.71 55.04
N VAL A 98 12.48 -10.39 54.48
CA VAL A 98 12.71 -11.57 53.64
C VAL A 98 12.29 -11.24 52.21
N PRO A 99 13.23 -11.26 51.23
CA PRO A 99 12.88 -11.08 49.83
C PRO A 99 12.13 -12.31 49.31
N THR A 100 11.05 -12.09 48.56
CA THR A 100 10.21 -13.14 47.99
C THR A 100 9.91 -12.88 46.52
N ARG A 101 9.39 -13.89 45.81
CA ARG A 101 8.98 -13.80 44.40
C ARG A 101 10.08 -13.19 43.49
N PHE A 102 11.25 -13.83 43.43
CA PHE A 102 12.39 -13.36 42.63
C PHE A 102 12.84 -11.93 42.97
N ASN A 103 12.88 -11.59 44.26
CA ASN A 103 13.21 -10.27 44.79
C ASN A 103 12.26 -9.14 44.33
N ALA A 104 11.10 -9.47 43.77
CA ALA A 104 10.08 -8.48 43.40
C ALA A 104 9.36 -7.91 44.62
N MET A 105 9.35 -8.64 45.73
CA MET A 105 8.64 -8.29 46.94
C MET A 105 9.52 -8.53 48.18
N THR A 106 9.18 -7.85 49.26
CA THR A 106 9.81 -8.06 50.57
C THR A 106 8.74 -8.18 51.62
N VAL A 107 8.82 -9.24 52.42
CA VAL A 107 7.98 -9.46 53.59
C VAL A 107 8.71 -8.88 54.81
N HIS A 108 8.08 -7.90 55.43
CA HIS A 108 8.47 -7.29 56.70
C HIS A 108 7.76 -8.05 57.80
N ILE A 109 8.52 -8.66 58.70
CA ILE A 109 8.03 -9.43 59.83
C ILE A 109 8.42 -8.68 61.09
N HIS A 110 7.43 -8.23 61.86
CA HIS A 110 7.63 -7.53 63.12
C HIS A 110 7.01 -8.33 64.25
N GLY A 111 7.84 -8.86 65.14
CA GLY A 111 7.38 -9.52 66.36
C GLY A 111 7.43 -8.57 67.54
N GLU A 112 6.26 -8.10 67.97
CA GLU A 112 6.12 -7.22 69.14
C GLU A 112 6.15 -8.04 70.43
N LEU A 113 7.07 -7.72 71.35
CA LEU A 113 7.19 -8.44 72.62
C LEU A 113 6.12 -7.97 73.60
N LYS A 114 5.16 -8.83 73.95
CA LYS A 114 4.11 -8.52 74.94
C LYS A 114 4.21 -9.40 76.17
N PRO A 115 4.00 -8.84 77.38
CA PRO A 115 3.81 -9.66 78.56
C PRO A 115 2.54 -10.50 78.41
N GLU A 116 2.60 -11.76 78.80
CA GLU A 116 1.46 -12.65 78.89
C GLU A 116 0.77 -12.40 80.24
N LEU A 117 -0.53 -12.07 80.23
CA LEU A 117 -1.26 -11.84 81.47
C LEU A 117 -1.25 -13.12 82.32
N PRO A 118 -0.97 -13.01 83.64
CA PRO A 118 -0.94 -14.17 84.51
C PRO A 118 -2.33 -14.81 84.57
N ASN A 119 -2.41 -16.12 84.31
CA ASN A 119 -3.61 -16.90 84.59
C ASN A 119 -3.90 -16.82 86.09
N THR A 120 -5.11 -16.41 86.46
CA THR A 120 -5.58 -16.12 87.82
C THR A 120 -5.61 -17.33 88.79
N LEU A 121 -5.02 -18.47 88.42
CA LEU A 121 -5.13 -19.74 89.14
C LEU A 121 -3.80 -20.34 89.62
N THR A 122 -2.65 -19.69 89.37
CA THR A 122 -1.36 -20.17 89.87
C THR A 122 -0.59 -19.07 90.58
N THR A 123 -0.64 -19.09 91.91
CA THR A 123 0.33 -18.40 92.77
C THR A 123 1.66 -19.14 92.72
N THR A 124 2.54 -18.74 91.80
CA THR A 124 3.95 -19.11 91.82
C THR A 124 4.80 -17.86 91.62
N SER A 125 5.91 -17.77 92.34
CA SER A 125 6.87 -16.66 92.36
C SER A 125 7.75 -16.62 91.11
N HIS A 126 7.17 -16.81 89.93
CA HIS A 126 7.90 -16.82 88.66
C HIS A 126 7.81 -15.46 87.94
N PRO A 127 8.85 -15.07 87.19
CA PRO A 127 8.85 -13.83 86.40
C PRO A 127 7.71 -13.80 85.38
N VAL A 128 7.23 -12.60 85.04
CA VAL A 128 6.19 -12.37 84.03
C VAL A 128 6.61 -13.02 82.71
N LYS A 129 5.79 -13.94 82.18
CA LYS A 129 6.04 -14.58 80.89
C LYS A 129 5.81 -13.59 79.74
N TYR A 130 6.48 -13.80 78.62
CA TYR A 130 6.31 -12.99 77.42
C TYR A 130 5.94 -13.84 76.20
N ARG A 131 5.33 -13.20 75.20
CA ARG A 131 5.08 -13.78 73.88
C ARG A 131 5.34 -12.75 72.79
N TYR A 132 5.76 -13.19 71.61
CA TYR A 132 5.81 -12.34 70.43
C TYR A 132 4.46 -12.36 69.72
N ASN A 133 3.92 -11.17 69.45
CA ASN A 133 2.79 -10.99 68.55
C ASN A 133 3.33 -10.59 67.17
N THR A 134 3.33 -11.52 66.22
CA THR A 134 3.92 -11.29 64.90
C THR A 134 2.92 -10.61 63.97
N THR A 135 3.34 -9.50 63.38
CA THR A 135 2.62 -8.79 62.33
C THR A 135 3.42 -8.84 61.03
N TYR A 136 2.69 -8.88 59.91
CA TYR A 136 3.27 -8.97 58.58
C TYR A 136 2.91 -7.74 57.76
N ARG A 137 3.87 -7.26 56.99
CA ARG A 137 3.63 -6.25 55.96
C ARG A 137 4.41 -6.62 54.71
N ILE A 138 3.76 -6.49 53.56
CA ILE A 138 4.39 -6.74 52.27
C ILE A 138 4.70 -5.39 51.61
N SER A 139 5.87 -5.29 50.98
CA SER A 139 6.22 -4.15 50.12
C SER A 139 6.72 -4.63 48.76
N ILE A 140 6.42 -3.86 47.72
CA ILE A 140 6.98 -4.06 46.38
C ILE A 140 8.40 -3.50 46.35
N SER A 141 9.35 -4.23 45.76
CA SER A 141 10.72 -3.80 45.57
C SER A 141 10.79 -2.61 44.60
N PRO A 142 11.36 -1.45 45.01
CA PRO A 142 11.52 -0.30 44.11
C PRO A 142 12.35 -0.63 42.87
N MET A 143 13.34 -1.51 43.01
CA MET A 143 14.18 -1.95 41.91
C MET A 143 13.36 -2.70 40.85
N SER A 144 12.49 -3.62 41.28
CA SER A 144 11.65 -4.40 40.37
C SER A 144 10.56 -3.56 39.71
N LEU A 145 9.99 -2.59 40.42
CA LEU A 145 9.06 -1.61 39.84
C LEU A 145 9.75 -0.74 38.79
N THR A 146 10.96 -0.26 39.08
CA THR A 146 11.75 0.57 38.15
C THR A 146 12.12 -0.24 36.90
N LEU A 147 12.53 -1.50 37.07
CA LEU A 147 12.85 -2.39 35.96
C LEU A 147 11.62 -2.62 35.07
N PHE A 148 10.45 -2.89 35.65
CA PHE A 148 9.20 -3.06 34.92
C PHE A 148 8.83 -1.83 34.08
N LEU A 149 8.82 -0.64 34.70
CA LEU A 149 8.53 0.62 34.00
C LEU A 149 9.54 0.92 32.90
N SER A 150 10.83 0.61 33.13
CA SER A 150 11.87 0.79 32.11
C SER A 150 11.69 -0.13 30.90
N LEU A 151 11.25 -1.38 31.13
CA LEU A 151 10.97 -2.35 30.06
C LEU A 151 9.73 -1.93 29.26
N GLU A 152 8.66 -1.48 29.91
CA GLU A 152 7.49 -0.94 29.21
C GLU A 152 7.85 0.26 28.33
N LEU A 153 8.64 1.20 28.86
CA LEU A 153 9.05 2.39 28.13
C LEU A 153 9.97 2.04 26.94
N LEU A 154 10.87 1.06 27.11
CA LEU A 154 11.70 0.52 26.03
C LEU A 154 10.86 -0.12 24.93
N PHE A 155 9.84 -0.91 25.29
CA PHE A 155 8.92 -1.48 24.30
C PHE A 155 8.18 -0.38 23.55
N ILE A 156 7.58 0.59 24.24
CA ILE A 156 6.88 1.72 23.61
C ILE A 156 7.82 2.48 22.66
N PHE A 157 9.05 2.75 23.07
CA PHE A 157 10.05 3.42 22.23
C PHE A 157 10.45 2.59 21.00
N ALA A 158 10.81 1.32 21.18
CA ALA A 158 11.20 0.44 20.08
C ALA A 158 10.07 0.31 19.04
N PHE A 159 8.83 0.19 19.52
CA PHE A 159 7.67 0.06 18.63
C PHE A 159 7.29 1.36 17.94
N THR A 160 7.37 2.52 18.61
CA THR A 160 7.18 3.83 17.96
C THR A 160 8.27 4.06 16.91
N TYR A 161 9.53 3.76 17.23
CA TYR A 161 10.63 3.81 16.27
C TYR A 161 10.36 2.94 15.03
N LEU A 162 9.92 1.69 15.22
CA LEU A 162 9.54 0.80 14.12
C LEU A 162 8.37 1.36 13.30
N GLN A 163 7.34 1.92 13.95
CA GLN A 163 6.18 2.49 13.25
C GLN A 163 6.54 3.70 12.37
N PHE A 164 7.52 4.51 12.77
CA PHE A 164 7.95 5.67 12.00
C PHE A 164 9.06 5.36 10.98
N ASN A 165 9.88 4.33 11.24
CA ASN A 165 11.08 4.05 10.43
C ASN A 165 10.99 2.78 9.57
N ILE A 166 9.93 1.97 9.65
CA ILE A 166 9.65 0.90 8.68
C ILE A 166 8.80 1.48 7.52
N LYS A 167 9.26 2.54 6.86
CA LYS A 167 8.84 2.74 5.47
C LYS A 167 9.73 1.84 4.62
N SER A 168 9.12 0.87 3.96
CA SER A 168 9.85 -0.04 3.07
C SER A 168 10.55 0.76 1.98
N LYS A 169 11.78 0.38 1.59
CA LYS A 169 12.46 0.96 0.42
C LYS A 169 11.58 0.91 -0.84
N TYR A 170 10.69 -0.08 -0.93
CA TYR A 170 9.73 -0.20 -2.02
C TYR A 170 8.53 0.74 -1.90
N GLU A 171 8.10 1.06 -0.67
CA GLU A 171 7.06 2.06 -0.42
C GLU A 171 7.61 3.46 -0.71
N ASN A 172 8.84 3.76 -0.28
CA ASN A 172 9.53 4.99 -0.66
C ASN A 172 9.73 5.08 -2.18
N ASN A 173 10.23 4.02 -2.84
CA ASN A 173 10.38 4.02 -4.30
C ASN A 173 9.03 4.15 -5.04
N PHE A 174 7.94 3.62 -4.48
CA PHE A 174 6.60 3.74 -5.05
C PHE A 174 6.04 5.15 -4.84
N ASP A 175 6.15 5.69 -3.63
CA ASP A 175 5.79 7.07 -3.30
C ASP A 175 6.61 8.04 -4.16
N ASP A 176 7.93 7.85 -4.29
CA ASP A 176 8.82 8.62 -5.16
C ASP A 176 8.44 8.49 -6.64
N LYS A 177 8.03 7.30 -7.10
CA LYS A 177 7.53 7.12 -8.47
C LYS A 177 6.18 7.80 -8.68
N ILE A 178 5.27 7.73 -7.71
CA ILE A 178 3.97 8.41 -7.76
C ILE A 178 4.18 9.92 -7.70
N ILE A 179 4.97 10.41 -6.77
CA ILE A 179 5.30 11.81 -6.58
C ILE A 179 6.01 12.33 -7.83
N ASN A 180 7.00 11.62 -8.39
CA ASN A 180 7.61 12.00 -9.66
C ASN A 180 6.62 11.90 -10.83
N SER A 181 5.68 10.96 -10.83
CA SER A 181 4.62 10.90 -11.84
C SER A 181 3.68 12.10 -11.74
N TYR A 182 3.26 12.48 -10.53
CA TYR A 182 2.45 13.67 -10.28
C TYR A 182 3.22 14.95 -10.55
N TYR A 183 4.48 15.06 -10.11
CA TYR A 183 5.35 16.18 -10.44
C TYR A 183 5.62 16.25 -11.93
N ASN A 184 5.81 15.14 -12.66
CA ASN A 184 5.93 15.20 -14.11
C ASN A 184 4.60 15.60 -14.78
N MET A 185 3.46 15.19 -14.22
CA MET A 185 2.12 15.60 -14.65
C MET A 185 1.79 17.07 -14.30
N LEU A 186 2.39 17.63 -13.25
CA LEU A 186 2.16 19.00 -12.78
C LEU A 186 3.23 20.00 -13.26
N ALA A 187 4.47 19.53 -13.42
CA ALA A 187 5.60 20.26 -13.99
C ALA A 187 5.60 20.25 -15.52
N SER A 188 4.65 19.52 -16.14
CA SER A 188 4.19 19.82 -17.50
C SER A 188 3.14 20.94 -17.38
N PRO A 189 3.52 22.21 -17.58
CA PRO A 189 2.56 23.29 -17.49
C PRO A 189 1.63 23.18 -18.70
N LEU A 190 0.34 22.88 -18.49
CA LEU A 190 -0.68 22.99 -19.52
C LEU A 190 -0.39 22.31 -20.88
N ASN A 191 0.38 21.22 -20.93
CA ASN A 191 0.27 20.32 -22.07
C ASN A 191 -0.97 19.45 -21.84
N ARG A 192 -2.12 19.95 -22.31
CA ARG A 192 -3.07 19.09 -23.03
C ARG A 192 -2.17 18.14 -23.83
N THR A 193 -2.23 16.83 -23.63
CA THR A 193 -1.52 15.93 -24.54
C THR A 193 -2.02 16.29 -25.93
N GLU A 194 -1.27 17.13 -26.64
CA GLU A 194 -1.45 17.32 -28.06
C GLU A 194 -1.13 15.93 -28.59
N HIS A 195 -2.19 15.14 -28.77
CA HIS A 195 -2.14 14.00 -29.64
C HIS A 195 -1.41 14.49 -30.88
N SER A 196 -0.34 13.78 -31.28
CA SER A 196 0.30 14.02 -32.56
C SER A 196 -0.79 14.21 -33.62
N ASP A 197 -0.63 15.12 -34.57
CA ASP A 197 -1.70 15.41 -35.52
C ASP A 197 -2.17 14.16 -36.29
N ILE A 198 -1.29 13.16 -36.43
CA ILE A 198 -1.64 11.83 -36.92
C ILE A 198 -2.68 11.11 -36.04
N GLU A 199 -2.56 11.20 -34.72
CA GLU A 199 -3.48 10.56 -33.75
C GLU A 199 -4.80 11.33 -33.68
N LYS A 200 -4.78 12.66 -33.84
CA LYS A 200 -6.00 13.47 -34.00
C LYS A 200 -6.75 13.05 -35.27
N LEU A 201 -6.06 12.98 -36.40
CA LEU A 201 -6.62 12.52 -37.68
C LEU A 201 -7.12 11.09 -37.58
N LYS A 202 -6.38 10.17 -36.97
CA LYS A 202 -6.85 8.79 -36.72
C LYS A 202 -8.16 8.75 -35.95
N SER A 203 -8.28 9.58 -34.91
CA SER A 203 -9.52 9.68 -34.13
C SER A 203 -10.69 10.24 -34.96
N ILE A 204 -10.44 11.26 -35.78
CA ILE A 204 -11.44 11.86 -36.68
C ILE A 204 -11.93 10.82 -37.70
N LEU A 205 -10.99 10.20 -38.42
CA LEU A 205 -11.25 9.24 -39.49
C LEU A 205 -11.91 7.96 -38.96
N GLY A 206 -11.49 7.46 -37.80
CA GLY A 206 -12.12 6.30 -37.16
C GLY A 206 -13.61 6.54 -36.81
N LYS A 207 -14.01 7.79 -36.57
CA LYS A 207 -15.40 8.18 -36.25
C LYS A 207 -16.25 8.51 -37.49
N PHE A 208 -15.70 8.41 -38.70
CA PHE A 208 -16.40 8.77 -39.93
C PHE A 208 -17.70 7.99 -40.12
N TYR A 209 -17.71 6.66 -39.90
CA TYR A 209 -18.94 5.87 -39.99
C TYR A 209 -20.01 6.31 -38.97
N SER A 210 -19.60 6.68 -37.75
CA SER A 210 -20.53 7.23 -36.75
C SER A 210 -21.11 8.58 -37.19
N PHE A 211 -20.30 9.44 -37.81
CA PHE A 211 -20.78 10.68 -38.41
C PHE A 211 -21.82 10.41 -39.50
N GLN A 212 -21.56 9.46 -40.41
CA GLN A 212 -22.49 9.07 -41.47
C GLN A 212 -23.82 8.56 -40.92
N LEU A 213 -23.79 7.70 -39.89
CA LEU A 213 -25.01 7.18 -39.26
C LEU A 213 -25.86 8.30 -38.66
N ASN A 214 -25.21 9.26 -37.98
CA ASN A 214 -25.91 10.39 -37.38
C ASN A 214 -26.49 11.35 -38.44
N MET A 215 -25.78 11.58 -39.54
CA MET A 215 -26.30 12.38 -40.66
C MET A 215 -27.52 11.75 -41.33
N ASN A 216 -27.63 10.42 -41.27
CA ASN A 216 -28.76 9.66 -41.81
C ASN A 216 -29.90 9.45 -40.80
N SER A 217 -29.68 9.71 -39.51
CA SER A 217 -30.70 9.70 -38.46
C SER A 217 -31.50 11.01 -38.46
N ARG A 218 -32.32 11.21 -39.49
CA ARG A 218 -33.08 12.45 -39.68
C ARG A 218 -34.54 12.33 -39.25
N TYR A 219 -35.06 13.40 -38.63
CA TYR A 219 -36.48 13.50 -38.27
C TYR A 219 -37.40 13.26 -39.48
N ASN A 220 -38.49 12.51 -39.26
CA ASN A 220 -39.56 12.26 -40.22
C ASN A 220 -39.10 11.60 -41.54
N ASN A 221 -38.18 10.63 -41.46
CA ASN A 221 -37.66 9.87 -42.61
C ASN A 221 -37.15 10.75 -43.75
N ARG A 222 -36.61 11.94 -43.42
CA ARG A 222 -35.99 12.80 -44.43
C ARG A 222 -34.81 12.09 -45.05
N ARG A 223 -34.65 12.25 -46.37
CA ARG A 223 -33.53 11.69 -47.11
C ARG A 223 -32.20 12.15 -46.50
N GLY A 224 -31.38 11.19 -46.14
CA GLY A 224 -30.01 11.39 -45.65
C GLY A 224 -29.01 11.59 -46.78
N LEU A 225 -27.73 11.58 -46.45
CA LEU A 225 -26.63 11.60 -47.40
C LEU A 225 -26.28 10.15 -47.77
N THR A 226 -26.38 9.85 -49.06
CA THR A 226 -25.98 8.56 -49.63
C THR A 226 -24.49 8.62 -49.95
N ILE A 227 -23.75 7.54 -49.67
CA ILE A 227 -22.36 7.38 -50.07
C ILE A 227 -22.30 6.20 -51.04
N ASP A 228 -22.27 6.49 -52.33
CA ASP A 228 -22.27 5.51 -53.39
C ASP A 228 -20.82 5.10 -53.74
N ASP A 229 -19.92 6.07 -53.86
CA ASP A 229 -18.52 5.85 -54.26
C ASP A 229 -17.47 6.59 -53.37
N GLU A 230 -16.21 6.53 -53.80
CA GLU A 230 -15.06 7.15 -53.12
C GLU A 230 -15.16 8.69 -53.08
N TYR A 231 -15.71 9.31 -54.12
CA TYR A 231 -15.82 10.76 -54.21
C TYR A 231 -16.83 11.30 -53.20
N ASP A 232 -17.92 10.57 -52.94
CA ASP A 232 -18.84 10.93 -51.86
C ASP A 232 -18.17 10.91 -50.49
N VAL A 233 -17.24 9.96 -50.25
CA VAL A 233 -16.45 9.91 -49.02
C VAL A 233 -15.51 11.11 -48.94
N GLN A 234 -14.84 11.45 -50.04
CA GLN A 234 -13.96 12.61 -50.13
C GLN A 234 -14.71 13.92 -49.82
N ASP A 235 -15.89 14.15 -50.42
CA ASP A 235 -16.66 15.37 -50.21
C ASP A 235 -17.07 15.56 -48.74
N LEU A 236 -17.52 14.49 -48.09
CA LEU A 236 -17.88 14.53 -46.67
C LEU A 236 -16.66 14.69 -45.77
N LEU A 237 -15.57 14.00 -46.09
CA LEU A 237 -14.33 14.09 -45.32
C LEU A 237 -13.73 15.49 -45.40
N ARG A 238 -13.75 16.12 -46.58
CA ARG A 238 -13.30 17.52 -46.76
C ARG A 238 -14.02 18.48 -45.82
N ALA A 239 -15.34 18.33 -45.68
CA ALA A 239 -16.13 19.16 -44.78
C ALA A 239 -15.72 18.96 -43.31
N ILE A 240 -15.38 17.73 -42.90
CA ILE A 240 -14.89 17.43 -41.56
C ILE A 240 -13.50 18.02 -41.34
N LEU A 241 -12.57 17.84 -42.28
CA LEU A 241 -11.19 18.32 -42.17
C LEU A 241 -11.13 19.85 -42.10
N ALA A 242 -11.99 20.56 -42.84
CA ALA A 242 -12.09 22.02 -42.80
C ALA A 242 -12.54 22.59 -41.44
N LEU A 243 -13.10 21.76 -40.54
CA LEU A 243 -13.40 22.18 -39.16
C LEU A 243 -12.15 22.20 -38.26
N HIS A 244 -11.08 21.54 -38.70
CA HIS A 244 -9.89 21.28 -37.88
C HIS A 244 -8.61 21.90 -38.46
N TYR A 245 -8.56 22.15 -39.77
CA TYR A 245 -7.36 22.63 -40.47
C TYR A 245 -7.73 23.72 -41.48
N ASP A 246 -6.94 24.78 -41.50
CA ASP A 246 -7.17 25.95 -42.38
C ASP A 246 -6.70 25.69 -43.83
N ASP A 247 -5.57 24.98 -44.02
CA ASP A 247 -4.99 24.68 -45.35
C ASP A 247 -5.16 23.21 -45.77
N VAL A 248 -6.42 22.83 -46.05
CA VAL A 248 -6.77 21.53 -46.66
C VAL A 248 -6.87 21.71 -48.18
N ASN A 249 -5.81 21.38 -48.90
CA ASN A 249 -5.83 21.43 -50.37
C ASN A 249 -6.43 20.14 -50.92
N ALA A 250 -7.68 20.20 -51.38
CA ALA A 250 -8.21 19.20 -52.30
C ALA A 250 -7.55 19.40 -53.68
N GLU A 251 -7.01 18.33 -54.28
CA GLU A 251 -6.36 18.34 -55.60
C GLU A 251 -5.03 19.11 -55.73
N SER A 252 -4.10 18.99 -54.77
CA SER A 252 -2.75 19.54 -54.98
C SER A 252 -1.98 18.75 -56.04
N THR A 253 -1.74 19.33 -57.21
CA THR A 253 -0.90 18.74 -58.27
C THR A 253 0.51 18.49 -57.75
N VAL A 254 0.94 17.22 -57.80
CA VAL A 254 2.30 16.80 -57.44
C VAL A 254 3.30 17.32 -58.51
N PRO A 255 4.43 17.93 -58.13
CA PRO A 255 5.46 18.31 -59.09
C PRO A 255 6.02 17.07 -59.81
N TYR A 256 5.95 17.09 -61.14
CA TYR A 256 6.15 15.99 -62.07
C TYR A 256 7.57 15.41 -62.12
N GLN A 257 7.70 14.08 -62.23
CA GLN A 257 8.89 13.44 -62.81
C GLN A 257 8.63 12.27 -63.78
N LEU A 258 7.47 11.57 -63.75
CA LEU A 258 7.18 10.46 -64.67
C LEU A 258 5.67 10.31 -64.99
N GLY A 259 5.17 11.08 -65.96
CA GLY A 259 4.17 10.59 -66.91
C GLY A 259 2.68 10.51 -66.55
N SER A 260 2.21 10.90 -65.37
CA SER A 260 0.77 11.18 -65.16
C SER A 260 0.54 12.22 -64.07
N ASN A 261 -0.41 13.14 -64.29
CA ASN A 261 -0.89 14.13 -63.30
C ASN A 261 -1.64 13.39 -62.19
N SER A 262 -0.91 12.73 -61.29
CA SER A 262 -1.55 12.06 -60.19
C SER A 262 -1.74 13.03 -59.03
N ARG A 263 -2.97 13.06 -58.49
CA ARG A 263 -3.47 13.97 -57.48
C ARG A 263 -3.59 13.20 -56.17
N VAL A 264 -3.18 13.84 -55.07
CA VAL A 264 -3.53 13.38 -53.72
C VAL A 264 -4.96 13.83 -53.44
N ASP A 265 -5.77 13.00 -52.79
CA ASP A 265 -7.13 13.40 -52.39
C ASP A 265 -7.08 14.60 -51.42
N PHE A 266 -6.27 14.51 -50.37
CA PHE A 266 -6.01 15.62 -49.45
C PHE A 266 -4.55 15.74 -49.05
N LEU A 267 -4.01 16.97 -49.08
CA LEU A 267 -2.73 17.31 -48.47
C LEU A 267 -2.94 18.40 -47.43
N ILE A 268 -2.67 18.09 -46.15
CA ILE A 268 -2.69 19.05 -45.04
C ILE A 268 -1.27 19.59 -44.87
N ARG A 269 -0.98 20.71 -45.53
CA ARG A 269 0.40 21.21 -45.69
C ARG A 269 1.05 21.62 -44.37
N ASP A 270 0.29 22.21 -43.46
CA ASP A 270 0.78 22.71 -42.17
C ASP A 270 1.46 21.61 -41.33
N ILE A 271 0.98 20.38 -41.47
CA ILE A 271 1.47 19.21 -40.73
C ILE A 271 2.16 18.18 -41.63
N GLY A 272 2.17 18.39 -42.96
CA GLY A 272 2.85 17.53 -43.93
C GLY A 272 2.24 16.13 -44.07
N ILE A 273 0.92 16.00 -43.88
CA ILE A 273 0.21 14.72 -43.92
C ILE A 273 -0.69 14.66 -45.17
N ALA A 274 -0.52 13.60 -45.96
CA ALA A 274 -1.43 13.25 -47.06
C ALA A 274 -2.51 12.28 -46.58
N ILE A 275 -3.73 12.40 -47.09
CA ILE A 275 -4.82 11.44 -46.88
C ILE A 275 -5.28 10.97 -48.25
N GLU A 276 -5.23 9.65 -48.45
CA GLU A 276 -5.77 8.94 -49.60
C GLU A 276 -7.05 8.23 -49.17
N VAL A 277 -8.15 8.46 -49.88
CA VAL A 277 -9.44 7.88 -49.57
C VAL A 277 -9.69 6.69 -50.49
N LYS A 278 -10.21 5.59 -49.94
CA LYS A 278 -10.70 4.46 -50.71
C LYS A 278 -12.05 4.02 -50.17
N LYS A 279 -13.00 3.71 -51.05
CA LYS A 279 -14.26 3.05 -50.67
C LYS A 279 -14.27 1.63 -51.21
N THR A 280 -14.53 0.66 -50.35
CA THR A 280 -14.65 -0.74 -50.78
C THR A 280 -15.94 -0.96 -51.56
N SER A 281 -15.93 -1.99 -52.39
CA SER A 281 -17.12 -2.40 -53.13
C SER A 281 -17.00 -3.86 -53.57
N LYS A 282 -18.03 -4.39 -54.22
CA LYS A 282 -17.98 -5.74 -54.79
C LYS A 282 -16.80 -5.96 -55.74
N SER A 283 -16.33 -4.91 -56.42
CA SER A 283 -15.23 -4.93 -57.39
C SER A 283 -13.87 -4.48 -56.83
N VAL A 284 -13.84 -3.89 -55.62
CA VAL A 284 -12.64 -3.43 -54.93
C VAL A 284 -12.59 -4.08 -53.54
N ARG A 285 -11.88 -5.20 -53.46
CA ARG A 285 -11.65 -6.03 -52.27
C ARG A 285 -10.15 -6.08 -51.95
N ASP A 286 -9.78 -6.83 -50.90
CA ASP A 286 -8.42 -6.96 -50.35
C ASP A 286 -7.27 -6.92 -51.38
N SER A 287 -7.25 -7.80 -52.38
CA SER A 287 -6.12 -7.88 -53.33
C SER A 287 -5.97 -6.65 -54.22
N LYS A 288 -7.08 -6.15 -54.74
CA LYS A 288 -7.10 -4.98 -55.63
C LYS A 288 -6.86 -3.69 -54.85
N LEU A 289 -7.37 -3.63 -53.62
CA LEU A 289 -7.12 -2.51 -52.71
C LEU A 289 -5.65 -2.44 -52.32
N ALA A 290 -5.01 -3.57 -52.01
CA ALA A 290 -3.58 -3.63 -51.73
C ALA A 290 -2.73 -3.15 -52.93
N GLU A 291 -3.06 -3.58 -54.15
CA GLU A 291 -2.39 -3.14 -55.38
C GLU A 291 -2.49 -1.62 -55.59
N GLN A 292 -3.67 -1.05 -55.36
CA GLN A 292 -3.89 0.40 -55.41
C GLN A 292 -3.03 1.12 -54.38
N ILE A 293 -3.08 0.68 -53.11
CA ILE A 293 -2.32 1.29 -52.02
C ILE A 293 -0.81 1.26 -52.30
N ILE A 294 -0.26 0.13 -52.75
CA ILE A 294 1.18 0.02 -53.09
C ILE A 294 1.56 1.04 -54.17
N THR A 295 0.72 1.16 -55.20
CA THR A 295 0.93 2.12 -56.30
C THR A 295 0.92 3.56 -55.78
N ASP A 296 0.02 3.86 -54.85
CA ASP A 296 -0.13 5.18 -54.24
C ASP A 296 1.03 5.50 -53.27
N VAL A 297 1.51 4.55 -52.46
CA VAL A 297 2.70 4.71 -51.59
C VAL A 297 3.94 5.07 -52.41
N HIS A 298 4.21 4.36 -53.51
CA HIS A 298 5.36 4.64 -54.36
C HIS A 298 5.29 6.04 -54.97
N ARG A 299 4.09 6.49 -55.33
CA ARG A 299 3.86 7.83 -55.86
C ARG A 299 4.13 8.90 -54.80
N TYR A 300 3.61 8.73 -53.59
CA TYR A 300 3.77 9.73 -52.52
C TYR A 300 5.17 9.79 -51.93
N SER A 301 5.94 8.70 -52.03
CA SER A 301 7.36 8.69 -51.62
C SER A 301 8.19 9.73 -52.37
N SER A 302 7.73 10.21 -53.53
CA SER A 302 8.41 11.25 -54.32
C SER A 302 7.95 12.69 -54.02
N HIS A 303 7.01 12.90 -53.08
CA HIS A 303 6.41 14.21 -52.83
C HIS A 303 7.19 15.03 -51.78
N PRO A 304 7.70 16.23 -52.11
CA PRO A 304 8.64 16.98 -51.26
C PRO A 304 8.07 17.48 -49.92
N PHE A 305 6.74 17.54 -49.79
CA PHE A 305 6.04 18.03 -48.59
C PHE A 305 5.25 16.95 -47.83
N CYS A 306 5.32 15.69 -48.25
CA CYS A 306 4.60 14.59 -47.61
C CYS A 306 5.55 13.81 -46.70
N LYS A 307 5.29 13.80 -45.39
CA LYS A 307 6.05 13.01 -44.41
C LYS A 307 5.34 11.71 -44.07
N ASP A 308 4.03 11.81 -43.89
CA ASP A 308 3.15 10.70 -43.54
C ASP A 308 1.97 10.64 -44.51
N VAL A 309 1.53 9.42 -44.83
CA VAL A 309 0.33 9.20 -45.64
C VAL A 309 -0.67 8.34 -44.88
N ILE A 310 -1.93 8.77 -44.85
CA ILE A 310 -3.03 8.01 -44.27
C ILE A 310 -3.91 7.46 -45.40
N PHE A 311 -3.98 6.14 -45.51
CA PHE A 311 -4.97 5.44 -46.32
C PHE A 311 -6.24 5.28 -45.49
N PHE A 312 -7.23 6.14 -45.75
CA PHE A 312 -8.55 6.06 -45.16
C PHE A 312 -9.47 5.18 -46.01
N ILE A 313 -9.79 4.00 -45.49
CA ILE A 313 -10.60 3.01 -46.17
C ILE A 313 -12.00 2.98 -45.54
N TYR A 314 -13.00 3.40 -46.29
CA TYR A 314 -14.40 3.31 -45.91
C TYR A 314 -14.98 1.97 -46.38
N ASP A 315 -15.29 1.09 -45.41
CA ASP A 315 -15.76 -0.28 -45.65
C ASP A 315 -17.06 -0.60 -44.88
N PRO A 316 -18.17 0.11 -45.15
CA PRO A 316 -19.42 -0.06 -44.41
C PRO A 316 -20.06 -1.44 -44.59
N GLU A 317 -19.76 -2.14 -45.69
CA GLU A 317 -20.26 -3.50 -45.95
C GLU A 317 -19.27 -4.62 -45.58
N HIS A 318 -18.13 -4.30 -44.95
CA HIS A 318 -17.13 -5.27 -44.50
C HIS A 318 -16.59 -6.20 -45.60
N PHE A 319 -16.24 -5.64 -46.77
CA PHE A 319 -15.56 -6.36 -47.84
C PHE A 319 -14.11 -6.73 -47.51
N ILE A 320 -13.49 -6.07 -46.52
CA ILE A 320 -12.16 -6.41 -46.05
C ILE A 320 -12.23 -7.54 -45.03
N ILE A 321 -11.61 -8.68 -45.34
CA ILE A 321 -11.68 -9.87 -44.49
C ILE A 321 -10.59 -9.83 -43.41
N ASN A 322 -9.40 -9.34 -43.74
CA ASN A 322 -8.26 -9.29 -42.82
C ASN A 322 -7.55 -7.91 -42.83
N PRO A 323 -8.12 -6.89 -42.15
CA PRO A 323 -7.50 -5.57 -42.04
C PRO A 323 -6.09 -5.59 -41.43
N ALA A 324 -5.86 -6.48 -40.46
CA ALA A 324 -4.55 -6.64 -39.81
C ALA A 324 -3.49 -7.19 -40.75
N GLY A 325 -3.87 -8.12 -41.65
CA GLY A 325 -2.99 -8.63 -42.70
C GLY A 325 -2.56 -7.51 -43.65
N LEU A 326 -3.51 -6.69 -44.11
CA LEU A 326 -3.24 -5.55 -44.98
C LEU A 326 -2.26 -4.55 -44.33
N GLN A 327 -2.46 -4.23 -43.04
CA GLN A 327 -1.56 -3.35 -42.30
C GLN A 327 -0.13 -3.92 -42.20
N ASN A 328 0.00 -5.18 -41.81
CA ASN A 328 1.31 -5.85 -41.69
C ASN A 328 2.06 -5.94 -43.03
N ASP A 329 1.34 -6.05 -44.14
CA ASP A 329 1.96 -6.10 -45.47
C ASP A 329 2.43 -4.73 -45.94
N LEU A 330 1.74 -3.64 -45.57
CA LEU A 330 2.22 -2.28 -45.83
C LEU A 330 3.44 -1.91 -44.97
N GLU A 331 3.51 -2.36 -43.72
CA GLU A 331 4.66 -2.11 -42.84
C GLU A 331 5.96 -2.74 -43.38
N LYS A 332 5.87 -3.74 -44.27
CA LYS A 332 7.03 -4.35 -44.94
C LYS A 332 7.52 -3.55 -46.14
N ILE A 333 6.77 -2.55 -46.61
CA ILE A 333 7.15 -1.71 -47.75
C ILE A 333 8.18 -0.68 -47.26
N ASN A 334 9.44 -0.89 -47.64
CA ASN A 334 10.52 0.04 -47.30
C ASN A 334 10.41 1.32 -48.13
N CYS A 335 9.86 2.38 -47.54
CA CYS A 335 9.70 3.70 -48.17
C CYS A 335 10.08 4.82 -47.20
N GLU A 336 10.41 6.01 -47.72
CA GLU A 336 10.81 7.17 -46.90
C GLU A 336 9.63 7.81 -46.14
N ILE A 337 8.41 7.58 -46.61
CA ILE A 337 7.17 8.02 -45.97
C ILE A 337 6.61 6.93 -45.05
N THR A 338 5.91 7.31 -43.98
CA THR A 338 5.25 6.32 -43.11
C THR A 338 3.79 6.13 -43.55
N PRO A 339 3.39 4.95 -44.06
CA PRO A 339 2.01 4.67 -44.38
C PRO A 339 1.20 4.28 -43.13
N HIS A 340 0.00 4.83 -43.02
CA HIS A 340 -0.97 4.48 -41.98
C HIS A 340 -2.27 4.01 -42.61
N ILE A 341 -2.84 2.91 -42.13
CA ILE A 341 -4.17 2.46 -42.57
C ILE A 341 -5.20 2.78 -41.50
N ILE A 342 -6.35 3.30 -41.93
CA ILE A 342 -7.53 3.43 -41.09
C ILE A 342 -8.72 2.85 -41.84
N VAL A 343 -9.32 1.79 -41.28
CA VAL A 343 -10.57 1.23 -41.79
C VAL A 343 -11.73 1.74 -40.94
N SER A 344 -12.77 2.27 -41.58
CA SER A 344 -14.00 2.71 -40.92
C SER A 344 -15.23 2.07 -41.59
N PRO A 345 -16.12 1.41 -40.83
CA PRO A 345 -16.06 1.16 -39.37
C PRO A 345 -14.90 0.24 -38.97
N SER A 346 -14.37 0.45 -37.75
CA SER A 346 -13.40 -0.45 -37.14
C SER A 346 -14.07 -1.77 -36.75
N VAL A 347 -13.47 -2.90 -37.14
CA VAL A 347 -13.94 -4.26 -36.83
C VAL A 347 -13.82 -4.58 -35.35
#